data_AF-A0A958ER12-F1
#
_entry.id   AF-A0A958ER12-F1
#
_cell.length_a   1.000
_cell.length_b   1.000
_cell.length_c   1.000
_cell.angle_alpha   90.00
_cell.angle_beta   90.00
_cell.angle_gamma   90.00
#
_symmetry.space_group_name_H-M   'P 1'
#
loop_
_entity.id
_entity.type
_entity.pdbx_description
1 polymer ?
#
loop_
_entity_poly.entity_id
_entity_poly.type
_entity_poly.pdbx_seq_one_letter_code
_entity_poly.pdbx_strand_id
1 'polypeptide(L)'
;MKLFKMFFFVMSTFVSLNAQDVFNVDFDAARFSESDTTGRLEVYYSFYYEGMTKYVENGDTLIDGSLAVKISSQDKEKIFVNKSYSFKNKIDSKQNSITGILTYSLREGIYLCELKGEDKRNSESIDSISFNFTINAFNQNKFTISDIQFASSLSRAINPNSIFIKNNYDVLPNTSGIYGVTFPVLFFYSEFYNLDKGNDSKNLKASYSIINQYGETIFNKNKFIPTEYSSIVFAEPVNVSKYPSGSYQMILSLLDEKSGSQAKSAKRFTIMNPAIVDTHQTVVDAEILSSEFINMDDAELDKVFGFSRYIATKKEIEIWQSLSKVNEKRTYLYNFWKLRDEDPSTPLNRYKINFFARVEIANKRFETMSKEGWKTDRGRVFCIYGEPDEIERYPNETDTKPYEIWNYYNLESGVIFVFAEMYSFTDMNLIHSSKTGEVYSPDWRSKISKF
;
A
#
# COMPACT_ATOMS: atom_id res chain seq x y z
N MET A 1 -29.99 -10.56 60.19
CA MET A 1 -29.38 -9.80 59.09
C MET A 1 -28.91 -10.80 58.04
N LYS A 2 -29.73 -11.11 57.04
CA LYS A 2 -29.45 -12.11 55.99
C LYS A 2 -28.70 -11.42 54.85
N LEU A 3 -27.50 -11.91 54.50
CA LEU A 3 -26.76 -11.46 53.32
C LEU A 3 -27.45 -11.97 52.04
N PHE A 4 -27.84 -11.03 51.17
CA PHE A 4 -28.38 -11.31 49.84
C PHE A 4 -27.18 -11.44 48.89
N LYS A 5 -26.85 -12.67 48.45
CA LYS A 5 -25.89 -12.88 47.36
C LYS A 5 -26.62 -12.65 46.04
N MET A 6 -26.36 -11.52 45.40
CA MET A 6 -26.85 -11.19 44.06
C MET A 6 -26.03 -11.97 43.02
N PHE A 7 -26.61 -13.01 42.46
CA PHE A 7 -26.03 -13.78 41.35
C PHE A 7 -26.29 -13.00 40.06
N PHE A 8 -25.27 -12.37 39.49
CA PHE A 8 -25.37 -11.71 38.19
C PHE A 8 -25.35 -12.80 37.11
N PHE A 9 -26.53 -13.18 36.61
CA PHE A 9 -26.65 -14.06 35.46
C PHE A 9 -26.37 -13.23 34.19
N VAL A 10 -25.14 -13.23 33.72
CA VAL A 10 -24.78 -12.64 32.43
C VAL A 10 -25.34 -13.56 31.34
N MET A 11 -26.49 -13.19 30.80
CA MET A 11 -27.06 -13.80 29.61
C MET A 11 -26.12 -13.50 28.45
N SER A 12 -25.22 -14.43 28.15
CA SER A 12 -24.44 -14.43 26.92
C SER A 12 -25.39 -14.60 25.75
N THR A 13 -25.84 -13.48 25.16
CA THR A 13 -26.35 -13.51 23.80
C THR A 13 -25.16 -13.81 22.90
N PHE A 14 -25.01 -15.08 22.54
CA PHE A 14 -24.26 -15.45 21.34
C PHE A 14 -24.96 -14.78 20.16
N VAL A 15 -24.50 -13.59 19.77
CA VAL A 15 -24.70 -13.09 18.42
C VAL A 15 -23.82 -13.99 17.58
N SER A 16 -24.39 -15.02 16.98
CA SER A 16 -23.80 -15.61 15.79
C SER A 16 -23.66 -14.46 14.79
N LEU A 17 -22.42 -14.00 14.59
CA LEU A 17 -22.03 -13.35 13.35
C LEU A 17 -22.25 -14.41 12.26
N ASN A 18 -23.48 -14.52 11.78
CA ASN A 18 -23.71 -15.06 10.46
C ASN A 18 -22.89 -14.18 9.53
N ALA A 19 -21.90 -14.75 8.85
CA ALA A 19 -21.32 -14.12 7.68
C ALA A 19 -22.50 -13.82 6.76
N GLN A 20 -22.90 -12.56 6.70
CA GLN A 20 -23.96 -12.13 5.81
C GLN A 20 -23.40 -12.32 4.40
N ASP A 21 -24.09 -13.06 3.54
CA ASP A 21 -23.68 -13.27 2.15
C ASP A 21 -23.59 -11.88 1.47
N VAL A 22 -22.39 -11.29 1.45
CA VAL A 22 -22.18 -9.92 0.97
C VAL A 22 -22.23 -9.93 -0.55
N PHE A 23 -23.12 -9.11 -1.12
CA PHE A 23 -23.11 -8.84 -2.56
C PHE A 23 -21.72 -8.32 -2.98
N ASN A 24 -21.08 -9.03 -3.90
CA ASN A 24 -19.75 -8.70 -4.41
C ASN A 24 -19.76 -8.81 -5.93
N VAL A 25 -19.18 -7.80 -6.59
CA VAL A 25 -18.86 -7.86 -8.01
C VAL A 25 -17.37 -7.59 -8.21
N ASP A 26 -16.65 -8.60 -8.66
CA ASP A 26 -15.24 -8.41 -9.01
C ASP A 26 -15.12 -7.75 -10.38
N PHE A 27 -14.18 -6.82 -10.49
CA PHE A 27 -13.87 -6.11 -11.72
C PHE A 27 -12.38 -6.22 -12.05
N ASP A 28 -12.07 -6.37 -13.34
CA ASP A 28 -10.71 -6.25 -13.86
C ASP A 28 -10.74 -5.53 -15.21
N ALA A 29 -9.60 -5.01 -15.65
CA ALA A 29 -9.46 -4.41 -16.96
C ALA A 29 -8.08 -4.66 -17.57
N ALA A 30 -8.02 -4.63 -18.90
CA ALA A 30 -6.78 -4.65 -19.67
C ALA A 30 -6.93 -3.82 -20.95
N ARG A 31 -5.88 -3.09 -21.30
CA ARG A 31 -5.78 -2.31 -22.54
C ARG A 31 -4.97 -3.06 -23.59
N PHE A 32 -5.47 -3.02 -24.82
CA PHE A 32 -4.85 -3.60 -26.01
C PHE A 32 -4.76 -2.55 -27.12
N SER A 33 -3.88 -2.79 -28.09
CA SER A 33 -3.83 -1.97 -29.30
C SER A 33 -4.94 -2.39 -30.25
N GLU A 34 -5.51 -1.42 -30.97
CA GLU A 34 -6.42 -1.68 -32.08
C GLU A 34 -5.89 -1.03 -33.37
N SER A 35 -5.33 0.17 -33.25
CA SER A 35 -4.60 0.83 -34.33
C SER A 35 -3.54 1.79 -33.76
N ASP A 36 -2.84 2.47 -34.65
CA ASP A 36 -1.86 3.51 -34.34
C ASP A 36 -2.39 4.61 -33.40
N THR A 37 -3.69 4.92 -33.47
CA THR A 37 -4.32 6.04 -32.71
C THR A 37 -5.49 5.60 -31.83
N THR A 38 -5.84 4.31 -31.85
CA THR A 38 -6.94 3.74 -31.07
C THR A 38 -6.48 2.55 -30.26
N GLY A 39 -6.90 2.52 -29.01
CA GLY A 39 -6.73 1.38 -28.11
C GLY A 39 -8.08 0.81 -27.72
N ARG A 40 -8.05 -0.47 -27.38
CA ARG A 40 -9.21 -1.22 -26.91
C ARG A 40 -9.09 -1.40 -25.40
N LEU A 41 -10.08 -0.89 -24.65
CA LEU A 41 -10.25 -1.23 -23.25
C LEU A 41 -11.18 -2.44 -23.17
N GLU A 42 -10.70 -3.52 -22.56
CA GLU A 42 -11.54 -4.65 -22.15
C GLU A 42 -11.77 -4.57 -20.64
N VAL A 43 -13.04 -4.57 -20.25
CA VAL A 43 -13.51 -4.61 -18.86
C VAL A 43 -14.10 -5.98 -18.60
N TYR A 44 -13.57 -6.67 -17.60
CA TYR A 44 -14.04 -7.96 -17.14
C TYR A 44 -14.79 -7.79 -15.83
N TYR A 45 -15.82 -8.59 -15.62
CA TYR A 45 -16.61 -8.54 -14.40
C TYR A 45 -17.11 -9.93 -14.01
N SER A 46 -17.28 -10.19 -12.72
CA SER A 46 -17.92 -11.40 -12.20
C SER A 46 -18.92 -11.08 -11.08
N PHE A 47 -20.18 -11.46 -11.28
CA PHE A 47 -21.23 -11.41 -10.24
C PHE A 47 -21.33 -12.77 -9.54
N TYR A 48 -21.09 -12.84 -8.23
CA TYR A 48 -21.15 -14.10 -7.47
C TYR A 48 -22.57 -14.41 -6.99
N TYR A 49 -23.01 -15.66 -7.21
CA TYR A 49 -24.37 -16.10 -6.91
C TYR A 49 -24.69 -16.11 -5.41
N GLU A 50 -23.67 -16.25 -4.56
CA GLU A 50 -23.81 -16.31 -3.11
C GLU A 50 -24.42 -15.03 -2.56
N GLY A 51 -23.89 -13.86 -2.95
CA GLY A 51 -24.35 -12.55 -2.49
C GLY A 51 -25.50 -11.93 -3.28
N MET A 52 -26.07 -12.63 -4.27
CA MET A 52 -27.22 -12.14 -5.05
C MET A 52 -28.55 -12.65 -4.50
N THR A 53 -29.59 -11.82 -4.62
CA THR A 53 -30.97 -12.14 -4.24
C THR A 53 -31.55 -13.16 -5.21
N LYS A 54 -31.84 -14.35 -4.69
CA LYS A 54 -32.41 -15.48 -5.45
C LYS A 54 -33.92 -15.44 -5.39
N TYR A 55 -34.58 -15.66 -6.51
CA TYR A 55 -36.05 -15.76 -6.57
C TYR A 55 -36.47 -16.90 -7.49
N VAL A 56 -37.71 -17.39 -7.33
CA VAL A 56 -38.25 -18.48 -8.14
C VAL A 56 -39.26 -17.93 -9.14
N GLU A 57 -39.12 -18.32 -10.40
CA GLU A 57 -40.07 -18.00 -11.47
C GLU A 57 -40.21 -19.21 -12.40
N ASN A 58 -41.45 -19.64 -12.66
CA ASN A 58 -41.75 -20.81 -13.50
C ASN A 58 -41.00 -22.11 -13.09
N GLY A 59 -40.72 -22.27 -11.80
CA GLY A 59 -40.00 -23.43 -11.25
C GLY A 59 -38.48 -23.33 -11.28
N ASP A 60 -37.92 -22.26 -11.85
CA ASP A 60 -36.48 -22.03 -11.92
C ASP A 60 -36.03 -21.00 -10.86
N THR A 61 -34.88 -21.26 -10.23
CA THR A 61 -34.22 -20.29 -9.34
C THR A 61 -33.36 -19.34 -10.16
N LEU A 62 -33.67 -18.06 -10.10
CA LEU A 62 -33.11 -16.99 -10.93
C LEU A 62 -32.46 -15.90 -10.08
N ILE A 63 -31.61 -15.12 -10.74
CA ILE A 63 -30.95 -13.90 -10.24
C ILE A 63 -31.00 -12.82 -11.32
N ASP A 64 -31.14 -11.56 -10.89
CA ASP A 64 -31.16 -10.39 -11.77
C ASP A 64 -30.10 -9.38 -11.33
N GLY A 65 -29.24 -8.96 -12.26
CA GLY A 65 -28.21 -7.97 -11.97
C GLY A 65 -28.11 -6.91 -13.05
N SER A 66 -27.41 -5.83 -12.73
CA SER A 66 -27.04 -4.81 -13.72
C SER A 66 -25.61 -4.30 -13.52
N LEU A 67 -24.98 -3.91 -14.62
CA LEU A 67 -23.66 -3.31 -14.68
C LEU A 67 -23.75 -1.98 -15.40
N ALA A 68 -23.47 -0.88 -14.70
CA ALA A 68 -23.27 0.43 -15.29
C ALA A 68 -21.78 0.68 -15.55
N VAL A 69 -21.47 1.21 -16.73
CA VAL A 69 -20.13 1.62 -17.15
C VAL A 69 -20.17 3.06 -17.61
N LYS A 70 -19.32 3.88 -17.01
CA LYS A 70 -19.11 5.27 -17.42
C LYS A 70 -17.62 5.52 -17.66
N ILE A 71 -17.30 6.05 -18.83
CA ILE A 71 -15.94 6.46 -19.21
C ILE A 71 -15.98 7.94 -19.54
N SER A 72 -15.22 8.75 -18.81
CA SER A 72 -15.14 10.19 -18.99
C SER A 72 -13.69 10.68 -19.11
N SER A 73 -13.51 11.93 -19.49
CA SER A 73 -12.26 12.66 -19.22
C SER A 73 -11.98 12.69 -17.71
N GLN A 74 -10.73 12.93 -17.33
CA GLN A 74 -10.30 12.93 -15.93
C GLN A 74 -10.99 14.03 -15.10
N ASP A 75 -11.30 15.18 -15.71
CA ASP A 75 -12.09 16.28 -15.13
C ASP A 75 -13.61 15.99 -15.07
N LYS A 76 -14.05 14.85 -15.63
CA LYS A 76 -15.45 14.42 -15.78
C LYS A 76 -16.32 15.33 -16.65
N GLU A 77 -15.77 16.33 -17.34
CA GLU A 77 -16.54 17.25 -18.19
C GLU A 77 -17.04 16.57 -19.46
N LYS A 78 -16.22 15.72 -20.08
CA LYS A 78 -16.55 15.00 -21.30
C LYS A 78 -16.84 13.53 -21.01
N ILE A 79 -18.04 13.08 -21.35
CA ILE A 79 -18.46 11.68 -21.22
C ILE A 79 -18.31 10.99 -22.58
N PHE A 80 -17.55 9.91 -22.63
CA PHE A 80 -17.32 9.10 -23.82
C PHE A 80 -18.22 7.85 -23.84
N VAL A 81 -18.43 7.23 -22.68
CA VAL A 81 -19.33 6.09 -22.50
C VAL A 81 -20.19 6.33 -21.27
N ASN A 82 -21.48 6.05 -21.37
CA ASN A 82 -22.41 5.96 -20.24
C ASN A 82 -23.50 4.95 -20.61
N LYS A 83 -23.31 3.69 -20.19
CA LYS A 83 -24.19 2.56 -20.54
C LYS A 83 -24.52 1.74 -19.31
N SER A 84 -25.70 1.13 -19.32
CA SER A 84 -26.11 0.15 -18.32
C SER A 84 -26.56 -1.12 -19.02
N TYR A 85 -26.10 -2.26 -18.52
CA TYR A 85 -26.41 -3.60 -19.02
C TYR A 85 -27.15 -4.34 -17.91
N SER A 86 -28.29 -4.96 -18.22
CA SER A 86 -29.01 -5.82 -17.28
C SER A 86 -28.93 -7.26 -17.75
N PHE A 87 -28.90 -8.20 -16.81
CA PHE A 87 -29.02 -9.62 -17.09
C PHE A 87 -30.03 -10.27 -16.15
N LYS A 88 -30.57 -11.39 -16.60
CA LYS A 88 -31.38 -12.33 -15.85
C LYS A 88 -30.81 -13.71 -16.14
N ASN A 89 -30.43 -14.45 -15.11
CA ASN A 89 -29.81 -15.76 -15.28
C ASN A 89 -30.42 -16.81 -14.38
N LYS A 90 -30.44 -18.04 -14.87
CA LYS A 90 -30.81 -19.21 -14.09
C LYS A 90 -29.58 -19.71 -13.33
N ILE A 91 -29.75 -20.02 -12.05
CA ILE A 91 -28.66 -20.60 -11.26
C ILE A 91 -28.42 -22.03 -11.72
N ASP A 92 -27.22 -22.30 -12.21
CA ASP A 92 -26.70 -23.65 -12.44
C ASP A 92 -25.81 -24.04 -11.25
N SER A 93 -26.10 -25.18 -10.62
CA SER A 93 -25.28 -25.78 -9.56
C SER A 93 -23.78 -25.93 -9.88
N LYS A 94 -23.39 -25.93 -11.16
CA LYS A 94 -21.99 -26.04 -11.59
C LYS A 94 -21.25 -24.71 -11.72
N GLN A 95 -21.97 -23.58 -11.62
CA GLN A 95 -21.39 -22.24 -11.69
C GLN A 95 -21.68 -21.51 -10.38
N ASN A 96 -20.72 -20.71 -9.92
CA ASN A 96 -20.87 -19.87 -8.74
C ASN A 96 -20.93 -18.38 -9.08
N SER A 97 -20.76 -18.01 -10.35
CA SER A 97 -20.73 -16.63 -10.81
C SER A 97 -21.12 -16.49 -12.28
N ILE A 98 -21.53 -15.27 -12.67
CA ILE A 98 -21.62 -14.83 -14.06
C ILE A 98 -20.42 -13.95 -14.35
N THR A 99 -19.53 -14.44 -15.21
CA THR A 99 -18.39 -13.68 -15.72
C THR A 99 -18.71 -13.14 -17.11
N GLY A 100 -18.34 -11.90 -17.38
CA GLY A 100 -18.51 -11.28 -18.69
C GLY A 100 -17.39 -10.33 -19.08
N ILE A 101 -17.49 -9.81 -20.30
CA ILE A 101 -16.54 -8.87 -20.90
C ILE A 101 -17.30 -7.75 -21.62
N LEU A 102 -16.83 -6.52 -21.47
CA LEU A 102 -17.24 -5.36 -22.24
C LEU A 102 -16.03 -4.73 -22.92
N THR A 103 -16.19 -4.35 -24.17
CA THR A 103 -15.09 -3.86 -25.01
C THR A 103 -15.39 -2.48 -25.54
N TYR A 104 -14.44 -1.55 -25.38
CA TYR A 104 -14.57 -0.16 -25.80
C TYR A 104 -13.34 0.29 -26.60
N SER A 105 -13.56 0.71 -27.84
CA SER A 105 -12.54 1.35 -28.67
C SER A 105 -12.47 2.84 -28.36
N LEU A 106 -11.30 3.32 -27.95
CA LEU A 106 -11.06 4.68 -27.50
C LEU A 106 -9.84 5.25 -28.22
N ARG A 107 -9.88 6.55 -28.52
CA ARG A 107 -8.71 7.26 -29.06
C ARG A 107 -7.66 7.47 -27.97
N GLU A 108 -6.45 7.82 -28.37
CA GLU A 108 -5.42 8.29 -27.45
C GLU A 108 -5.96 9.35 -26.47
N GLY A 109 -5.64 9.19 -25.19
CA GLY A 109 -6.11 10.08 -24.13
C GLY A 109 -6.04 9.48 -22.73
N ILE A 110 -6.32 10.32 -21.74
CA ILE A 110 -6.41 9.95 -20.33
C ILE A 110 -7.89 9.93 -19.93
N TYR A 111 -8.31 8.87 -19.28
CA TYR A 111 -9.71 8.58 -19.00
C TYR A 111 -9.90 8.15 -17.54
N LEU A 112 -11.11 8.39 -17.03
CA LEU A 112 -11.64 7.80 -15.81
C LEU A 112 -12.69 6.76 -16.18
N CYS A 113 -12.53 5.52 -15.69
CA CYS A 113 -13.55 4.49 -15.76
C CYS A 113 -14.27 4.40 -14.41
N GLU A 114 -15.60 4.37 -14.42
CA GLU A 114 -16.48 4.13 -13.28
C GLU A 114 -17.35 2.91 -13.61
N LEU A 115 -17.24 1.84 -12.82
CA LEU A 115 -18.02 0.61 -12.95
C LEU A 115 -18.89 0.44 -11.71
N LYS A 116 -20.15 0.07 -11.90
CA LYS A 116 -21.10 -0.15 -10.80
C LYS A 116 -21.95 -1.39 -11.09
N GLY A 117 -21.84 -2.40 -10.24
CA GLY A 117 -22.69 -3.57 -10.23
C GLY A 117 -23.82 -3.41 -9.22
N GLU A 118 -25.03 -3.86 -9.57
CA GLU A 118 -26.20 -3.80 -8.70
C GLU A 118 -27.00 -5.10 -8.79
N ASP A 119 -27.52 -5.56 -7.66
CA ASP A 119 -28.61 -6.52 -7.62
C ASP A 119 -29.93 -5.80 -7.91
N LYS A 120 -30.66 -6.23 -8.94
CA LYS A 120 -31.91 -5.55 -9.33
C LYS A 120 -33.07 -5.81 -8.38
N ARG A 121 -32.95 -6.77 -7.47
CA ARG A 121 -33.97 -7.14 -6.49
C ARG A 121 -33.66 -6.59 -5.10
N ASN A 122 -32.45 -6.09 -4.87
CA ASN A 122 -32.06 -5.43 -3.64
C ASN A 122 -31.27 -4.15 -3.93
N SER A 123 -31.90 -2.99 -3.75
CA SER A 123 -31.28 -1.69 -4.01
C SER A 123 -30.11 -1.34 -3.08
N GLU A 124 -29.94 -2.07 -1.97
CA GLU A 124 -28.80 -1.89 -1.06
C GLU A 124 -27.58 -2.71 -1.49
N SER A 125 -27.77 -3.73 -2.35
CA SER A 125 -26.72 -4.60 -2.87
C SER A 125 -26.07 -3.96 -4.10
N ILE A 126 -25.04 -3.15 -3.83
CA ILE A 126 -24.28 -2.39 -4.83
C ILE A 126 -22.79 -2.56 -4.58
N ASP A 127 -22.03 -2.73 -5.65
CA ASP A 127 -20.56 -2.70 -5.63
C ASP A 127 -20.04 -1.83 -6.77
N SER A 128 -18.89 -1.17 -6.58
CA SER A 128 -18.36 -0.26 -7.59
C SER A 128 -16.86 -0.05 -7.48
N ILE A 129 -16.22 0.19 -8.63
CA ILE A 129 -14.81 0.58 -8.71
C ILE A 129 -14.66 1.78 -9.64
N SER A 130 -13.65 2.61 -9.35
CA SER A 130 -13.23 3.66 -10.26
C SER A 130 -11.72 3.67 -10.41
N PHE A 131 -11.24 3.80 -11.64
CA PHE A 131 -9.80 3.83 -11.94
C PHE A 131 -9.50 4.75 -13.13
N ASN A 132 -8.34 5.41 -13.05
CA ASN A 132 -7.80 6.16 -14.19
C ASN A 132 -7.02 5.21 -15.11
N PHE A 133 -7.10 5.45 -16.42
CA PHE A 133 -6.29 4.74 -17.40
C PHE A 133 -5.93 5.65 -18.58
N THR A 134 -4.87 5.29 -19.28
CA THR A 134 -4.41 6.01 -20.47
C THR A 134 -4.47 5.08 -21.67
N ILE A 135 -5.02 5.55 -22.77
CA ILE A 135 -4.79 4.93 -24.09
C ILE A 135 -3.66 5.73 -24.71
N ASN A 136 -2.50 5.08 -24.89
CA ASN A 136 -1.38 5.70 -25.58
C ASN A 136 -1.55 5.48 -27.09
N ALA A 137 -1.06 6.40 -27.92
CA ALA A 137 -0.82 6.05 -29.32
C ALA A 137 0.16 4.88 -29.38
N PHE A 138 -0.27 3.77 -29.97
CA PHE A 138 0.60 2.63 -30.26
C PHE A 138 1.51 2.92 -31.47
N ASN A 139 1.39 4.11 -32.05
CA ASN A 139 2.23 4.64 -33.12
C ASN A 139 3.55 5.19 -32.60
N GLN A 140 4.54 4.31 -32.43
CA GLN A 140 5.93 4.73 -32.33
C GLN A 140 6.80 3.74 -33.08
N ASN A 141 7.91 4.19 -33.65
CA ASN A 141 8.97 3.38 -34.25
C ASN A 141 9.68 2.48 -33.21
N LYS A 142 8.94 1.87 -32.27
CA LYS A 142 9.38 1.08 -31.13
C LYS A 142 8.33 0.00 -30.82
N PHE A 143 8.79 -1.17 -30.41
CA PHE A 143 7.93 -2.23 -29.91
C PHE A 143 7.24 -1.83 -28.60
N THR A 144 6.07 -2.40 -28.35
CA THR A 144 5.26 -2.12 -27.16
C THR A 144 4.50 -3.36 -26.69
N ILE A 145 3.93 -3.31 -25.48
CA ILE A 145 3.26 -4.42 -24.81
C ILE A 145 1.89 -3.95 -24.31
N SER A 146 0.87 -4.79 -24.43
CA SER A 146 -0.45 -4.57 -23.83
C SER A 146 -0.41 -4.60 -22.29
N ASP A 147 -1.54 -4.34 -21.65
CA ASP A 147 -1.68 -4.75 -20.26
C ASP A 147 -1.64 -6.28 -20.13
N ILE A 148 -1.32 -6.75 -18.93
CA ILE A 148 -1.46 -8.16 -18.54
C ILE A 148 -2.93 -8.42 -18.20
N GLN A 149 -3.55 -9.38 -18.86
CA GLN A 149 -4.82 -9.96 -18.42
C GLN A 149 -4.54 -11.23 -17.62
N PHE A 150 -5.03 -11.30 -16.39
CA PHE A 150 -5.01 -12.52 -15.60
C PHE A 150 -6.22 -13.40 -15.94
N ALA A 151 -5.98 -14.70 -16.00
CA ALA A 151 -6.95 -15.69 -16.40
C ALA A 151 -7.04 -16.83 -15.38
N SER A 152 -8.25 -17.36 -15.23
CA SER A 152 -8.54 -18.59 -14.49
C SER A 152 -8.32 -19.82 -15.36
N SER A 153 -8.49 -19.68 -16.69
CA SER A 153 -8.08 -20.69 -17.67
C SER A 153 -7.61 -20.06 -18.97
N LEU A 154 -6.73 -20.78 -19.68
CA LEU A 154 -6.18 -20.37 -20.97
C LEU A 154 -6.10 -21.60 -21.87
N SER A 155 -6.80 -21.58 -22.99
CA SER A 155 -6.81 -22.69 -23.95
C SER A 155 -6.92 -22.20 -25.39
N ARG A 156 -6.77 -23.10 -26.36
CA ARG A 156 -7.08 -22.77 -27.76
C ARG A 156 -8.59 -22.63 -27.92
N ALA A 157 -9.01 -21.66 -28.73
CA ALA A 157 -10.41 -21.42 -29.02
C ALA A 157 -11.01 -22.59 -29.84
N ILE A 158 -11.58 -23.57 -29.14
CA ILE A 158 -12.28 -24.71 -29.74
C ILE A 158 -13.79 -24.47 -29.73
N ASN A 159 -14.30 -23.79 -28.70
CA ASN A 159 -15.71 -23.44 -28.59
C ASN A 159 -15.97 -22.09 -29.28
N PRO A 160 -16.65 -22.05 -30.44
CA PRO A 160 -16.91 -20.80 -31.16
C PRO A 160 -17.88 -19.86 -30.43
N ASN A 161 -18.61 -20.35 -29.42
CA ASN A 161 -19.60 -19.57 -28.67
C ASN A 161 -19.01 -18.88 -27.44
N SER A 162 -17.73 -19.09 -27.12
CA SER A 162 -17.11 -18.39 -25.99
C SER A 162 -16.99 -16.90 -26.31
N ILE A 163 -17.46 -16.06 -25.40
CA ILE A 163 -17.33 -14.60 -25.49
C ILE A 163 -15.92 -14.12 -25.11
N PHE A 164 -15.04 -15.02 -24.67
CA PHE A 164 -13.67 -14.72 -24.22
C PHE A 164 -12.61 -15.08 -25.26
N ILE A 165 -13.02 -15.34 -26.50
CA ILE A 165 -12.11 -15.67 -27.60
C ILE A 165 -11.34 -14.42 -28.04
N LYS A 166 -10.00 -14.50 -28.04
CA LYS A 166 -9.10 -13.49 -28.60
C LYS A 166 -7.89 -14.14 -29.25
N ASN A 167 -7.57 -13.76 -30.49
CA ASN A 167 -6.42 -14.25 -31.26
C ASN A 167 -6.23 -15.79 -31.20
N ASN A 168 -7.32 -16.55 -31.42
CA ASN A 168 -7.39 -18.03 -31.34
C ASN A 168 -7.18 -18.66 -29.96
N TYR A 169 -7.26 -17.87 -28.88
CA TYR A 169 -7.28 -18.35 -27.51
C TYR A 169 -8.64 -18.09 -26.88
N ASP A 170 -9.10 -19.03 -26.05
CA ASP A 170 -10.18 -18.82 -25.10
C ASP A 170 -9.55 -18.44 -23.75
N VAL A 171 -9.76 -17.20 -23.31
CA VAL A 171 -9.07 -16.58 -22.16
C VAL A 171 -10.08 -16.17 -21.11
N LEU A 172 -10.50 -17.13 -20.29
CA LEU A 172 -11.45 -16.88 -19.21
C LEU A 172 -10.77 -16.03 -18.12
N PRO A 173 -11.24 -14.78 -17.85
CA PRO A 173 -10.58 -13.90 -16.92
C PRO A 173 -10.63 -14.43 -15.48
N ASN A 174 -9.65 -14.03 -14.67
CA ASN A 174 -9.75 -14.09 -13.21
C ASN A 174 -9.92 -12.67 -12.70
N THR A 175 -11.18 -12.25 -12.51
CA THR A 175 -11.53 -10.88 -12.12
C THR A 175 -11.14 -10.54 -10.69
N SER A 176 -11.07 -11.53 -9.80
CA SER A 176 -10.66 -11.32 -8.40
C SER A 176 -9.17 -10.97 -8.27
N GLY A 177 -8.35 -11.41 -9.24
CA GLY A 177 -6.90 -11.38 -9.10
C GLY A 177 -6.38 -12.26 -7.94
N ILE A 178 -7.19 -13.19 -7.42
CA ILE A 178 -6.83 -14.09 -6.34
C ILE A 178 -6.46 -15.46 -6.92
N TYR A 179 -5.29 -15.94 -6.52
CA TYR A 179 -4.76 -17.26 -6.82
C TYR A 179 -4.43 -18.01 -5.52
N GLY A 180 -4.13 -19.30 -5.58
CA GLY A 180 -3.79 -20.09 -4.39
C GLY A 180 -4.29 -21.51 -4.47
N VAL A 181 -4.89 -22.03 -3.39
CA VAL A 181 -5.36 -23.43 -3.32
C VAL A 181 -6.40 -23.73 -4.41
N THR A 182 -7.36 -22.84 -4.60
CA THR A 182 -8.44 -22.99 -5.60
C THR A 182 -7.94 -22.76 -7.03
N PHE A 183 -7.00 -21.81 -7.21
CA PHE A 183 -6.39 -21.49 -8.51
C PHE A 183 -4.86 -21.59 -8.40
N PRO A 184 -4.29 -22.80 -8.48
CA PRO A 184 -2.86 -23.04 -8.24
C PRO A 184 -1.96 -22.56 -9.40
N VAL A 185 -2.56 -22.32 -10.57
CA VAL A 185 -1.87 -21.86 -11.78
C VAL A 185 -2.42 -20.48 -12.16
N LEU A 186 -1.52 -19.50 -12.18
CA LEU A 186 -1.77 -18.19 -12.77
C LEU A 186 -1.53 -18.28 -14.27
N PHE A 187 -2.60 -18.14 -15.04
CA PHE A 187 -2.51 -17.91 -16.48
C PHE A 187 -2.52 -16.41 -16.74
N PHE A 188 -1.70 -15.95 -17.67
CA PHE A 188 -1.78 -14.58 -18.13
C PHE A 188 -1.72 -14.49 -19.65
N TYR A 189 -2.31 -13.41 -20.16
CA TYR A 189 -2.36 -13.07 -21.58
C TYR A 189 -1.89 -11.64 -21.79
N SER A 190 -1.06 -11.43 -22.81
CA SER A 190 -0.63 -10.13 -23.28
C SER A 190 -0.33 -10.19 -24.78
N GLU A 191 -0.31 -9.03 -25.43
CA GLU A 191 0.02 -8.87 -26.83
C GLU A 191 1.23 -7.97 -26.97
N PHE A 192 2.18 -8.36 -27.82
CA PHE A 192 3.32 -7.56 -28.22
C PHE A 192 3.08 -6.99 -29.61
N TYR A 193 3.45 -5.73 -29.81
CA TYR A 193 3.20 -4.99 -31.05
C TYR A 193 4.45 -4.28 -31.54
N ASN A 194 4.46 -3.94 -32.83
CA ASN A 194 5.55 -3.26 -33.53
C ASN A 194 6.89 -3.97 -33.36
N LEU A 195 6.89 -5.30 -33.31
CA LEU A 195 8.10 -6.11 -33.09
C LEU A 195 9.06 -6.07 -34.28
N ASP A 196 8.58 -5.67 -35.46
CA ASP A 196 9.33 -5.44 -36.68
C ASP A 196 9.91 -4.01 -36.76
N LYS A 197 9.59 -3.16 -35.77
CA LYS A 197 10.00 -1.75 -35.71
C LYS A 197 10.84 -1.47 -34.46
N GLY A 198 11.80 -0.56 -34.58
CA GLY A 198 12.54 -0.02 -33.44
C GLY A 198 13.40 -1.00 -32.67
N ASN A 199 13.86 -2.07 -33.33
CA ASN A 199 14.83 -3.02 -32.81
C ASN A 199 16.07 -3.04 -33.71
N ASP A 200 17.24 -3.18 -33.07
CA ASP A 200 18.53 -3.37 -33.76
C ASP A 200 18.92 -4.86 -33.82
N SER A 201 18.11 -5.72 -33.21
CA SER A 201 18.32 -7.15 -33.02
C SER A 201 17.24 -7.96 -33.73
N LYS A 202 17.64 -9.07 -34.38
CA LYS A 202 16.68 -10.00 -35.02
C LYS A 202 15.73 -10.70 -34.04
N ASN A 203 16.07 -10.71 -32.75
CA ASN A 203 15.24 -11.27 -31.69
C ASN A 203 15.18 -10.32 -30.50
N LEU A 204 14.00 -10.19 -29.90
CA LEU A 204 13.79 -9.52 -28.63
C LEU A 204 13.73 -10.56 -27.51
N LYS A 205 13.99 -10.15 -26.27
CA LYS A 205 13.91 -11.00 -25.08
C LYS A 205 12.70 -10.60 -24.24
N ALA A 206 11.71 -11.49 -24.18
CA ALA A 206 10.62 -11.38 -23.22
C ALA A 206 11.05 -11.97 -21.88
N SER A 207 10.88 -11.22 -20.80
CA SER A 207 11.11 -11.65 -19.42
C SER A 207 9.84 -11.46 -18.62
N TYR A 208 9.42 -12.48 -17.87
CA TYR A 208 8.29 -12.38 -16.95
C TYR A 208 8.65 -12.90 -15.56
N SER A 209 8.38 -12.07 -14.56
CA SER A 209 8.76 -12.31 -13.18
C SER A 209 7.61 -12.04 -12.21
N ILE A 210 7.68 -12.67 -11.04
CA ILE A 210 6.79 -12.39 -9.90
C ILE A 210 7.64 -11.82 -8.77
N ILE A 211 7.20 -10.68 -8.25
CA ILE A 211 7.82 -10.00 -7.10
C ILE A 211 6.86 -10.08 -5.92
N ASN A 212 7.37 -10.43 -4.73
CA ASN A 212 6.60 -10.46 -3.49
C ASN A 212 6.47 -9.05 -2.85
N GLN A 213 5.68 -8.94 -1.78
CA GLN A 213 5.50 -7.67 -1.05
C GLN A 213 6.78 -7.11 -0.42
N TYR A 214 7.84 -7.92 -0.30
CA TYR A 214 9.16 -7.53 0.21
C TYR A 214 10.10 -7.03 -0.89
N GLY A 215 9.67 -7.03 -2.16
CA GLY A 215 10.47 -6.57 -3.30
C GLY A 215 11.37 -7.66 -3.91
N GLU A 216 11.27 -8.90 -3.46
CA GLU A 216 12.09 -10.01 -3.95
C GLU A 216 11.47 -10.69 -5.16
N THR A 217 12.30 -11.07 -6.13
CA THR A 217 11.86 -11.85 -7.29
C THR A 217 11.81 -13.34 -6.94
N ILE A 218 10.61 -13.90 -6.83
CA ILE A 218 10.38 -15.31 -6.45
C ILE A 218 10.21 -16.25 -7.65
N PHE A 219 10.02 -15.67 -8.83
CA PHE A 219 9.86 -16.36 -10.10
C PHE A 219 10.42 -15.48 -11.21
N ASN A 220 11.13 -16.08 -12.17
CA ASN A 220 11.57 -15.40 -13.38
C ASN A 220 11.73 -16.42 -14.53
N LYS A 221 11.30 -16.05 -15.74
CA LYS A 221 11.55 -16.80 -16.97
C LYS A 221 11.77 -15.86 -18.15
N ASN A 222 12.59 -16.31 -19.09
CA ASN A 222 12.92 -15.59 -20.32
C ASN A 222 12.54 -16.40 -21.56
N LYS A 223 12.12 -15.73 -22.63
CA LYS A 223 11.90 -16.30 -23.96
C LYS A 223 12.39 -15.35 -25.05
N PHE A 224 12.90 -15.89 -26.15
CA PHE A 224 13.20 -15.11 -27.34
C PHE A 224 11.93 -14.93 -28.17
N ILE A 225 11.73 -13.71 -28.65
CA ILE A 225 10.60 -13.29 -29.46
C ILE A 225 11.12 -12.90 -30.84
N PRO A 226 10.68 -13.57 -31.92
CA PRO A 226 11.10 -13.23 -33.27
C PRO A 226 10.52 -11.87 -33.69
N THR A 227 11.29 -11.14 -34.49
CA THR A 227 10.92 -9.80 -35.01
C THR A 227 10.33 -9.84 -36.42
N GLU A 228 10.19 -11.03 -37.00
CA GLU A 228 9.63 -11.25 -38.36
C GLU A 228 8.13 -10.94 -38.44
N TYR A 229 7.43 -11.03 -37.30
CA TYR A 229 6.00 -10.73 -37.19
C TYR A 229 5.84 -9.38 -36.51
N SER A 230 4.97 -8.50 -37.01
CA SER A 230 4.71 -7.20 -36.38
C SER A 230 4.03 -7.30 -35.02
N SER A 231 3.29 -8.39 -34.76
CA SER A 231 2.60 -8.63 -33.48
C SER A 231 2.59 -10.10 -33.09
N ILE A 232 2.71 -10.39 -31.80
CA ILE A 232 2.67 -11.75 -31.24
C ILE A 232 1.81 -11.77 -29.97
N VAL A 233 1.02 -12.83 -29.81
CA VAL A 233 0.36 -13.17 -28.54
C VAL A 233 1.35 -13.85 -27.62
N PHE A 234 1.46 -13.34 -26.40
CA PHE A 234 2.28 -13.91 -25.34
C PHE A 234 1.39 -14.34 -24.17
N ALA A 235 1.27 -15.65 -23.96
CA ALA A 235 0.39 -16.20 -22.93
C ALA A 235 1.04 -17.43 -22.29
N GLU A 236 1.17 -17.43 -20.97
CA GLU A 236 1.93 -18.45 -20.25
C GLU A 236 1.25 -18.83 -18.91
N PRO A 237 1.43 -20.08 -18.47
CA PRO A 237 1.09 -20.50 -17.13
C PRO A 237 2.26 -20.29 -16.14
N VAL A 238 1.94 -19.93 -14.91
CA VAL A 238 2.87 -19.90 -13.77
C VAL A 238 2.23 -20.63 -12.59
N ASN A 239 2.85 -21.70 -12.12
CA ASN A 239 2.39 -22.37 -10.90
C ASN A 239 2.78 -21.52 -9.68
N VAL A 240 1.76 -21.08 -8.93
CA VAL A 240 1.88 -20.22 -7.75
C VAL A 240 1.50 -20.94 -6.45
N SER A 241 1.18 -22.24 -6.52
CA SER A 241 0.71 -23.03 -5.38
C SER A 241 1.75 -23.24 -4.29
N LYS A 242 3.01 -22.85 -4.51
CA LYS A 242 4.14 -23.00 -3.58
C LYS A 242 4.49 -21.72 -2.83
N TYR A 243 3.83 -20.60 -3.15
CA TYR A 243 4.13 -19.31 -2.54
C TYR A 243 3.16 -19.04 -1.39
N PRO A 244 3.61 -18.36 -0.31
CA PRO A 244 2.77 -18.06 0.84
C PRO A 244 1.62 -17.11 0.50
N SER A 245 0.71 -16.93 1.45
CA SER A 245 -0.33 -15.91 1.31
C SER A 245 0.29 -14.52 1.28
N GLY A 246 -0.15 -13.65 0.37
CA GLY A 246 0.40 -12.30 0.30
C GLY A 246 0.05 -11.56 -1.00
N SER A 247 0.50 -10.30 -1.06
CA SER A 247 0.40 -9.49 -2.28
C SER A 247 1.62 -9.67 -3.17
N TYR A 248 1.39 -9.82 -4.46
CA TYR A 248 2.41 -10.05 -5.47
C TYR A 248 2.22 -9.14 -6.67
N GLN A 249 3.29 -8.93 -7.43
CA GLN A 249 3.26 -8.22 -8.70
C GLN A 249 3.90 -9.07 -9.79
N MET A 250 3.18 -9.29 -10.88
CA MET A 250 3.76 -9.81 -12.11
C MET A 250 4.33 -8.64 -12.91
N ILE A 251 5.54 -8.82 -13.43
CA ILE A 251 6.17 -7.91 -14.38
C ILE A 251 6.43 -8.70 -15.66
N LEU A 252 5.97 -8.15 -16.79
CA LEU A 252 6.29 -8.62 -18.13
C LEU A 252 7.09 -7.52 -18.84
N SER A 253 8.24 -7.86 -19.40
CA SER A 253 9.05 -6.92 -20.16
C SER A 253 9.55 -7.52 -21.46
N LEU A 254 9.74 -6.67 -22.46
CA LEU A 254 10.36 -7.00 -23.74
C LEU A 254 11.61 -6.11 -23.86
N LEU A 255 12.76 -6.71 -24.12
CA LEU A 255 14.06 -6.04 -24.17
C LEU A 255 14.75 -6.34 -25.50
N ASP A 256 15.24 -5.29 -26.15
CA ASP A 256 16.28 -5.41 -27.17
C ASP A 256 17.65 -5.27 -26.49
N GLU A 257 18.40 -6.37 -26.38
CA GLU A 257 19.69 -6.37 -25.67
C GLU A 257 20.76 -5.52 -26.37
N LYS A 258 20.62 -5.25 -27.68
CA LYS A 258 21.61 -4.49 -28.45
C LYS A 258 21.38 -2.98 -28.33
N SER A 259 20.14 -2.53 -28.50
CA SER A 259 19.80 -1.10 -28.37
C SER A 259 19.54 -0.68 -26.92
N GLY A 260 19.27 -1.63 -26.02
CA GLY A 260 18.83 -1.39 -24.65
C GLY A 260 17.37 -0.93 -24.54
N SER A 261 16.64 -0.85 -25.66
CA SER A 261 15.22 -0.46 -25.67
C SER A 261 14.38 -1.47 -24.89
N GLN A 262 13.40 -0.98 -24.13
CA GLN A 262 12.52 -1.84 -23.32
C GLN A 262 11.07 -1.36 -23.37
N ALA A 263 10.15 -2.31 -23.37
CA ALA A 263 8.74 -2.11 -23.04
C ALA A 263 8.38 -2.98 -21.83
N LYS A 264 7.46 -2.51 -20.97
CA LYS A 264 7.11 -3.19 -19.72
C LYS A 264 5.64 -3.02 -19.39
N SER A 265 5.05 -4.08 -18.86
CA SER A 265 3.71 -4.14 -18.31
C SER A 265 3.77 -4.81 -16.94
N ALA A 266 2.94 -4.38 -16.00
CA ALA A 266 2.93 -4.94 -14.65
C ALA A 266 1.53 -4.96 -14.06
N LYS A 267 1.21 -6.01 -13.31
CA LYS A 267 -0.10 -6.17 -12.67
C LYS A 267 0.01 -6.87 -11.32
N ARG A 268 -0.76 -6.39 -10.35
CA ARG A 268 -0.79 -6.93 -8.99
C ARG A 268 -1.85 -8.04 -8.89
N PHE A 269 -1.57 -9.03 -8.05
CA PHE A 269 -2.48 -10.12 -7.72
C PHE A 269 -2.19 -10.60 -6.29
N THR A 270 -3.10 -11.39 -5.75
CA THR A 270 -3.00 -11.95 -4.40
C THR A 270 -2.86 -13.45 -4.48
N ILE A 271 -2.05 -14.03 -3.61
CA ILE A 271 -2.03 -15.48 -3.37
C ILE A 271 -2.66 -15.75 -2.00
N MET A 272 -3.54 -16.75 -1.93
CA MET A 272 -4.19 -17.26 -0.72
C MET A 272 -3.85 -18.73 -0.53
N ASN A 273 -2.77 -18.98 0.20
CA ASN A 273 -2.27 -20.30 0.57
C ASN A 273 -2.01 -20.34 2.08
N PRO A 274 -3.04 -20.52 2.93
CA PRO A 274 -2.89 -20.45 4.38
C PRO A 274 -2.02 -21.58 4.95
N ALA A 275 -1.84 -22.68 4.22
CA ALA A 275 -0.98 -23.79 4.62
C ALA A 275 0.52 -23.53 4.41
N ILE A 276 0.89 -22.48 3.66
CA ILE A 276 2.28 -22.16 3.34
C ILE A 276 2.73 -21.03 4.25
N VAL A 277 3.70 -21.33 5.10
CA VAL A 277 4.28 -20.39 6.05
C VAL A 277 5.10 -19.34 5.31
N ASP A 278 4.84 -18.05 5.56
CA ASP A 278 5.70 -16.97 5.10
C ASP A 278 6.93 -16.89 6.01
N THR A 279 8.07 -17.32 5.49
CA THR A 279 9.34 -17.33 6.24
C THR A 279 9.76 -15.92 6.66
N HIS A 280 9.43 -14.89 5.88
CA HIS A 280 9.75 -13.50 6.24
C HIS A 280 8.98 -13.06 7.48
N GLN A 281 7.70 -13.40 7.54
CA GLN A 281 6.89 -13.12 8.71
C GLN A 281 7.40 -13.89 9.94
N THR A 282 7.79 -15.17 9.78
CA THR A 282 8.35 -15.93 10.90
C THR A 282 9.68 -15.39 11.42
N VAL A 283 10.55 -14.86 10.55
CA VAL A 283 11.81 -14.23 10.97
C VAL A 283 11.52 -12.94 11.74
N VAL A 284 10.62 -12.10 11.23
CA VAL A 284 10.20 -10.86 11.90
C VAL A 284 9.56 -11.18 13.26
N ASP A 285 8.67 -12.17 13.33
CA ASP A 285 8.04 -12.59 14.59
C ASP A 285 9.08 -13.12 15.59
N ALA A 286 10.05 -13.93 15.14
CA ALA A 286 11.13 -14.44 16.00
C ALA A 286 12.05 -13.32 16.51
N GLU A 287 12.40 -12.35 15.66
CA GLU A 287 13.20 -11.20 16.05
C GLU A 287 12.45 -10.30 17.05
N ILE A 288 11.14 -10.06 16.83
CA ILE A 288 10.29 -9.32 17.76
C ILE A 288 10.19 -10.03 19.11
N LEU A 289 10.02 -11.36 19.12
CA LEU A 289 10.02 -12.18 20.33
C LEU A 289 11.34 -12.09 21.10
N SER A 290 12.46 -11.86 20.41
CA SER A 290 13.77 -11.63 21.02
C SER A 290 14.06 -10.16 21.35
N SER A 291 13.18 -9.24 20.97
CA SER A 291 13.40 -7.79 21.14
C SER A 291 13.13 -7.33 22.57
N GLU A 292 13.75 -6.22 22.96
CA GLU A 292 13.52 -5.58 24.27
C GLU A 292 12.07 -5.13 24.50
N PHE A 293 11.27 -4.99 23.43
CA PHE A 293 9.89 -4.51 23.50
C PHE A 293 8.90 -5.61 23.88
N ILE A 294 9.27 -6.90 23.77
CA ILE A 294 8.33 -8.02 23.96
C ILE A 294 7.75 -8.09 25.37
N ASN A 295 8.52 -7.64 26.36
CA ASN A 295 8.13 -7.66 27.76
C ASN A 295 7.49 -6.35 28.22
N MET A 296 7.44 -5.33 27.36
CA MET A 296 6.87 -4.03 27.71
C MET A 296 5.35 -4.06 27.66
N ASP A 297 4.71 -3.42 28.63
CA ASP A 297 3.26 -3.18 28.61
C ASP A 297 2.89 -1.95 27.74
N ASP A 298 1.59 -1.68 27.62
CA ASP A 298 1.10 -0.58 26.75
C ASP A 298 1.64 0.80 27.17
N ALA A 299 1.76 1.05 28.49
CA ALA A 299 2.20 2.33 29.03
C ALA A 299 3.72 2.52 28.83
N GLU A 300 4.50 1.45 28.97
CA GLU A 300 5.92 1.44 28.67
C GLU A 300 6.19 1.69 27.18
N LEU A 301 5.43 1.04 26.29
CA LEU A 301 5.52 1.24 24.85
C LEU A 301 5.15 2.67 24.45
N ASP A 302 4.09 3.23 25.03
CA ASP A 302 3.70 4.63 24.81
C ASP A 302 4.75 5.61 25.33
N LYS A 303 5.41 5.30 26.46
CA LYS A 303 6.53 6.09 26.96
C LYS A 303 7.71 6.05 26.00
N VAL A 304 8.07 4.86 25.50
CA VAL A 304 9.17 4.69 24.52
C VAL A 304 8.88 5.45 23.23
N PHE A 305 7.68 5.32 22.69
CA PHE A 305 7.32 6.08 21.50
C PHE A 305 7.25 7.58 21.79
N GLY A 306 6.87 7.99 23.01
CA GLY A 306 6.78 9.38 23.43
C GLY A 306 8.06 10.19 23.16
N PHE A 307 9.23 9.67 23.55
CA PHE A 307 10.50 10.32 23.21
C PHE A 307 10.98 10.00 21.79
N SER A 308 10.66 8.81 21.24
CA SER A 308 11.00 8.44 19.86
C SER A 308 10.30 9.33 18.82
N ARG A 309 9.16 9.91 19.20
CA ARG A 309 8.36 10.83 18.40
C ARG A 309 9.17 12.02 17.87
N TYR A 310 10.19 12.47 18.61
CA TYR A 310 11.02 13.61 18.20
C TYR A 310 11.82 13.36 16.92
N ILE A 311 12.02 12.09 16.54
CA ILE A 311 12.71 11.68 15.30
C ILE A 311 11.77 10.91 14.35
N ALA A 312 10.48 10.93 14.63
CA ALA A 312 9.45 10.30 13.80
C ALA A 312 8.89 11.30 12.79
N THR A 313 8.59 10.82 11.59
CA THR A 313 7.83 11.55 10.58
C THR A 313 6.36 11.66 10.95
N LYS A 314 5.63 12.60 10.34
CA LYS A 314 4.19 12.74 10.54
C LYS A 314 3.42 11.44 10.29
N LYS A 315 3.78 10.72 9.21
CA LYS A 315 3.16 9.44 8.86
C LYS A 315 3.42 8.35 9.91
N GLU A 316 4.64 8.28 10.44
CA GLU A 316 4.98 7.35 11.53
C GLU A 316 4.19 7.65 12.81
N ILE A 317 3.96 8.92 13.12
CA ILE A 317 3.11 9.32 14.26
C ILE A 317 1.65 8.89 14.03
N GLU A 318 1.11 9.11 12.83
CA GLU A 318 -0.26 8.70 12.47
C GLU A 318 -0.43 7.17 12.54
N ILE A 319 0.56 6.41 12.07
CA ILE A 319 0.53 4.95 12.17
C ILE A 319 0.49 4.53 13.64
N TRP A 320 1.39 5.05 14.50
CA TRP A 320 1.39 4.74 15.94
C TRP A 320 0.02 4.99 16.59
N GLN A 321 -0.59 6.14 16.29
CA GLN A 321 -1.89 6.53 16.84
C GLN A 321 -3.04 5.61 16.42
N SER A 322 -2.89 4.88 15.30
CA SER A 322 -3.89 3.91 14.83
C SER A 322 -3.77 2.54 15.50
N LEU A 323 -2.66 2.25 16.20
CA LEU A 323 -2.41 0.94 16.81
C LEU A 323 -3.14 0.83 18.14
N SER A 324 -3.92 -0.25 18.29
CA SER A 324 -4.72 -0.50 19.49
C SER A 324 -4.24 -1.69 20.31
N LYS A 325 -3.54 -2.65 19.69
CA LYS A 325 -3.07 -3.86 20.38
C LYS A 325 -1.61 -3.74 20.77
N VAL A 326 -1.28 -4.22 21.96
CA VAL A 326 0.09 -4.25 22.50
C VAL A 326 1.08 -4.92 21.53
N ASN A 327 0.73 -6.06 20.93
CA ASN A 327 1.61 -6.75 19.97
C ASN A 327 1.85 -5.95 18.67
N GLU A 328 0.87 -5.17 18.23
CA GLU A 328 1.02 -4.28 17.07
C GLU A 328 2.00 -3.14 17.41
N LYS A 329 1.87 -2.53 18.60
CA LYS A 329 2.80 -1.50 19.10
C LYS A 329 4.24 -2.03 19.25
N ARG A 330 4.42 -3.24 19.78
CA ARG A 330 5.72 -3.91 19.89
C ARG A 330 6.38 -4.12 18.52
N THR A 331 5.61 -4.67 17.59
CA THR A 331 6.04 -4.88 16.20
C THR A 331 6.45 -3.56 15.54
N TYR A 332 5.65 -2.52 15.77
CA TYR A 332 5.92 -1.20 15.23
C TYR A 332 7.21 -0.60 15.80
N LEU A 333 7.41 -0.59 17.12
CA LEU A 333 8.63 -0.03 17.73
C LEU A 333 9.88 -0.81 17.31
N TYR A 334 9.80 -2.13 17.22
CA TYR A 334 10.88 -2.96 16.68
C TYR A 334 11.27 -2.50 15.27
N ASN A 335 10.30 -2.42 14.35
CA ASN A 335 10.56 -2.02 12.97
C ASN A 335 11.00 -0.55 12.85
N PHE A 336 10.41 0.35 13.65
CA PHE A 336 10.75 1.78 13.69
C PHE A 336 12.24 1.99 13.96
N TRP A 337 12.79 1.24 14.92
CA TRP A 337 14.20 1.29 15.25
C TRP A 337 15.06 0.48 14.27
N LYS A 338 14.62 -0.72 13.85
CA LYS A 338 15.34 -1.52 12.84
C LYS A 338 15.61 -0.76 11.55
N LEU A 339 14.64 0.02 11.06
CA LEU A 339 14.78 0.85 9.86
C LEU A 339 15.79 2.00 10.02
N ARG A 340 16.12 2.38 11.26
CA ARG A 340 17.09 3.43 11.62
C ARG A 340 18.44 2.84 12.02
N ASP A 341 18.67 1.56 11.79
CA ASP A 341 19.99 0.95 12.02
C ASP A 341 20.94 1.34 10.88
N GLU A 342 21.93 2.18 11.21
CA GLU A 342 22.93 2.67 10.25
C GLU A 342 23.94 1.58 9.86
N ASP A 343 24.12 0.55 10.70
CA ASP A 343 25.02 -0.56 10.43
C ASP A 343 24.42 -1.92 10.87
N PRO A 344 23.59 -2.52 9.99
CA PRO A 344 22.97 -3.82 10.23
C PRO A 344 23.98 -4.98 10.35
N SER A 345 25.26 -4.76 10.04
CA SER A 345 26.31 -5.78 10.21
C SER A 345 26.70 -5.97 11.68
N THR A 346 26.32 -5.04 12.54
CA THR A 346 26.48 -5.16 13.99
C THR A 346 25.17 -5.62 14.64
N PRO A 347 25.21 -6.49 15.66
CA PRO A 347 24.01 -6.95 16.36
C PRO A 347 23.33 -5.85 17.19
N LEU A 348 23.91 -4.64 17.26
CA LEU A 348 23.47 -3.55 18.10
C LEU A 348 23.19 -2.31 17.25
N ASN A 349 21.93 -1.89 17.24
CA ASN A 349 21.55 -0.61 16.65
C ASN A 349 22.13 0.55 17.48
N ARG A 350 23.31 1.06 17.06
CA ARG A 350 24.05 2.12 17.77
C ARG A 350 23.28 3.43 17.81
N TYR A 351 22.52 3.73 16.77
CA TYR A 351 21.71 4.94 16.68
C TYR A 351 20.64 4.96 17.81
N LYS A 352 19.91 3.85 17.98
CA LYS A 352 18.95 3.65 19.08
C LYS A 352 19.62 3.78 20.45
N ILE A 353 20.75 3.09 20.66
CA ILE A 353 21.47 3.13 21.95
C ILE A 353 21.88 4.55 22.31
N ASN A 354 22.47 5.29 21.36
CA ASN A 354 22.89 6.67 21.58
C ASN A 354 21.68 7.58 21.84
N PHE A 355 20.57 7.38 21.12
CA PHE A 355 19.35 8.14 21.36
C PHE A 355 18.79 7.90 22.77
N PHE A 356 18.70 6.63 23.20
CA PHE A 356 18.18 6.26 24.52
C PHE A 356 19.10 6.79 25.63
N ALA A 357 20.42 6.72 25.46
CA ALA A 357 21.37 7.32 26.38
C ALA A 357 21.17 8.84 26.51
N ARG A 358 20.88 9.54 25.41
CA ARG A 358 20.55 10.98 25.47
C ARG A 358 19.24 11.25 26.20
N VAL A 359 18.22 10.41 26.04
CA VAL A 359 16.97 10.51 26.80
C VAL A 359 17.22 10.37 28.30
N GLU A 360 18.04 9.39 28.71
CA GLU A 360 18.42 9.22 30.12
C GLU A 360 19.17 10.42 30.68
N ILE A 361 20.13 10.95 29.92
CA ILE A 361 20.89 12.15 30.31
C ILE A 361 19.96 13.36 30.40
N ALA A 362 19.04 13.52 29.43
CA ALA A 362 18.07 14.60 29.44
C ALA A 362 17.19 14.55 30.70
N ASN A 363 16.72 13.36 31.08
CA ASN A 363 15.97 13.17 32.32
C ASN A 363 16.77 13.53 33.56
N LYS A 364 18.06 13.19 33.63
CA LYS A 364 18.91 13.54 34.77
C LYS A 364 19.21 15.04 34.86
N ARG A 365 19.37 15.72 33.73
CA ARG A 365 19.86 17.11 33.68
C ARG A 365 18.76 18.16 33.65
N PHE A 366 17.62 17.83 33.05
CA PHE A 366 16.57 18.81 32.73
C PHE A 366 15.22 18.45 33.33
N GLU A 367 15.15 17.47 34.23
CA GLU A 367 13.92 17.21 34.99
C GLU A 367 13.52 18.44 35.81
N THR A 368 12.22 18.68 35.86
CA THR A 368 11.60 19.72 36.67
C THR A 368 10.61 19.09 37.63
N MET A 369 10.11 19.85 38.60
CA MET A 369 9.09 19.39 39.53
C MET A 369 7.80 18.84 38.87
N SER A 370 7.55 19.18 37.59
CA SER A 370 6.31 18.83 36.88
C SER A 370 6.51 18.06 35.57
N LYS A 371 7.76 17.94 35.08
CA LYS A 371 8.08 17.33 33.79
C LYS A 371 9.35 16.49 33.89
N GLU A 372 9.28 15.27 33.38
CA GLU A 372 10.48 14.49 33.04
C GLU A 372 11.35 15.29 32.07
N GLY A 373 12.68 15.19 32.21
CA GLY A 373 13.60 16.05 31.46
C GLY A 373 13.44 15.96 29.95
N TRP A 374 13.17 14.78 29.38
CA TRP A 374 12.92 14.61 27.94
C TRP A 374 11.70 15.39 27.41
N LYS A 375 10.77 15.80 28.29
CA LYS A 375 9.59 16.61 27.96
C LYS A 375 9.83 18.12 28.06
N THR A 376 10.98 18.55 28.58
CA THR A 376 11.37 19.97 28.59
C THR A 376 11.94 20.39 27.25
N ASP A 377 11.93 21.69 26.95
CA ASP A 377 12.48 22.18 25.69
C ASP A 377 13.99 21.92 25.59
N ARG A 378 14.73 22.12 26.68
CA ARG A 378 16.17 21.78 26.76
C ARG A 378 16.41 20.29 26.55
N GLY A 379 15.63 19.43 27.24
CA GLY A 379 15.77 17.99 27.09
C GLY A 379 15.36 17.48 25.71
N ARG A 380 14.33 18.06 25.08
CA ARG A 380 13.95 17.76 23.70
C ARG A 380 15.08 18.11 22.73
N VAL A 381 15.60 19.33 22.79
CA VAL A 381 16.73 19.78 21.94
C VAL A 381 17.93 18.87 22.16
N PHE A 382 18.26 18.51 23.40
CA PHE A 382 19.32 17.56 23.72
C PHE A 382 19.09 16.16 23.15
N CYS A 383 17.86 15.62 23.23
CA CYS A 383 17.53 14.30 22.67
C CYS A 383 17.72 14.27 21.14
N ILE A 384 17.30 15.34 20.45
CA ILE A 384 17.36 15.44 18.98
C ILE A 384 18.79 15.70 18.51
N TYR A 385 19.44 16.72 19.06
CA TYR A 385 20.69 17.28 18.51
C TYR A 385 21.96 16.89 19.28
N GLY A 386 21.83 16.32 20.48
CA GLY A 386 22.98 15.94 21.29
C GLY A 386 23.50 17.05 22.20
N GLU A 387 24.70 16.83 22.73
CA GLU A 387 25.40 17.79 23.57
C GLU A 387 25.76 19.05 22.76
N PRO A 388 25.47 20.26 23.26
CA PRO A 388 25.94 21.49 22.64
C PRO A 388 27.47 21.59 22.73
N ASP A 389 28.09 22.24 21.74
CA ASP A 389 29.53 22.50 21.74
C ASP A 389 29.90 23.51 22.84
N GLU A 390 29.02 24.49 23.09
CA GLU A 390 29.18 25.49 24.13
C GLU A 390 27.83 25.93 24.72
N ILE A 391 27.82 26.19 26.03
CA ILE A 391 26.66 26.75 26.74
C ILE A 391 27.08 28.04 27.42
N GLU A 392 26.50 29.15 26.98
CA GLU A 392 26.58 30.44 27.67
C GLU A 392 25.41 30.58 28.64
N ARG A 393 25.69 30.92 29.89
CA ARG A 393 24.68 31.01 30.96
C ARG A 393 24.61 32.42 31.52
N TYR A 394 23.40 32.94 31.61
CA TYR A 394 23.11 34.28 32.11
C TYR A 394 22.05 34.20 33.24
N PRO A 395 22.42 33.69 34.44
CA PRO A 395 21.45 33.39 35.49
C PRO A 395 20.96 34.62 36.26
N ASN A 396 21.72 35.72 36.31
CA ASN A 396 21.47 36.84 37.22
C ASN A 396 21.75 38.21 36.56
N GLU A 397 21.24 38.42 35.35
CA GLU A 397 21.34 39.73 34.69
C GLU A 397 20.34 40.73 35.28
N THR A 398 20.73 42.00 35.37
CA THR A 398 19.92 43.04 36.03
C THR A 398 18.63 43.28 35.24
N ASP A 399 18.74 43.44 33.92
CA ASP A 399 17.65 43.91 33.07
C ASP A 399 16.91 42.80 32.31
N THR A 400 17.36 41.54 32.43
CA THR A 400 16.76 40.41 31.70
C THR A 400 16.40 39.24 32.63
N LYS A 401 15.45 38.41 32.19
CA LYS A 401 15.14 37.11 32.82
C LYS A 401 16.30 36.12 32.61
N PRO A 402 16.51 35.13 33.50
CA PRO A 402 17.55 34.12 33.33
C PRO A 402 17.43 33.38 31.99
N TYR A 403 18.55 33.23 31.27
CA TYR A 403 18.58 32.56 29.98
C TYR A 403 19.91 31.81 29.72
N GLU A 404 19.85 30.86 28.79
CA GLU A 404 21.01 30.13 28.27
C GLU A 404 21.05 30.20 26.74
N ILE A 405 22.25 30.25 26.17
CA ILE A 405 22.49 30.10 24.73
C ILE A 405 23.32 28.84 24.52
N TRP A 406 22.79 27.89 23.76
CA TRP A 406 23.47 26.66 23.40
C TRP A 406 23.95 26.78 21.95
N ASN A 407 25.25 26.66 21.74
CA ASN A 407 25.90 26.76 20.44
C ASN A 407 26.22 25.36 19.90
N TYR A 408 25.89 25.11 18.63
CA TYR A 408 26.24 23.91 17.87
C TYR A 408 26.96 24.31 16.59
N TYR A 409 28.29 24.22 16.58
CA TYR A 409 29.14 24.70 15.49
C TYR A 409 29.07 23.81 14.24
N ASN A 410 28.82 22.51 14.44
CA ASN A 410 28.82 21.53 13.35
C ASN A 410 27.42 21.27 12.75
N LEU A 411 26.37 21.89 13.30
CA LEU A 411 24.99 21.73 12.83
C LEU A 411 24.61 22.90 11.92
N GLU A 412 24.23 22.62 10.66
CA GLU A 412 23.88 23.64 9.63
C GLU A 412 24.88 24.81 9.50
N SER A 413 26.19 24.51 9.61
CA SER A 413 27.27 25.52 9.60
C SER A 413 27.23 26.52 10.77
N GLY A 414 26.57 26.16 11.87
CA GLY A 414 26.49 26.92 13.10
C GLY A 414 25.06 27.30 13.45
N VAL A 415 24.51 26.71 14.51
CA VAL A 415 23.20 27.08 15.03
C VAL A 415 23.21 27.37 16.52
N ILE A 416 22.28 28.23 16.94
CA ILE A 416 22.05 28.55 18.34
C ILE A 416 20.65 28.11 18.76
N PHE A 417 20.52 27.76 20.04
CA PHE A 417 19.24 27.61 20.73
C PHE A 417 19.27 28.48 21.98
N VAL A 418 18.26 29.32 22.14
CA VAL A 418 18.15 30.25 23.25
C VAL A 418 16.98 29.83 24.13
N PHE A 419 17.28 29.56 25.38
CA PHE A 419 16.30 29.14 26.38
C PHE A 419 16.16 30.18 27.47
N ALA A 420 14.95 30.46 27.95
CA ALA A 420 14.72 31.41 29.04
C ALA A 420 13.59 30.98 29.98
N GLU A 421 13.66 31.43 31.24
CA GLU A 421 12.62 31.23 32.26
C GLU A 421 11.42 32.14 32.01
N MET A 422 10.54 31.75 31.08
CA MET A 422 9.42 32.62 30.67
C MET A 422 8.23 32.56 31.62
N TYR A 423 7.85 31.35 32.04
CA TYR A 423 6.59 31.07 32.75
C TYR A 423 6.78 30.45 34.14
N SER A 424 7.89 29.76 34.37
CA SER A 424 8.22 29.15 35.66
C SER A 424 9.69 29.33 35.99
N PHE A 425 10.01 29.29 37.28
CA PHE A 425 11.38 29.41 37.79
C PHE A 425 12.19 28.11 37.69
N THR A 426 11.61 27.05 37.11
CA THR A 426 12.24 25.72 37.07
C THR A 426 12.28 25.12 35.66
N ASP A 427 11.59 25.71 34.68
CA ASP A 427 11.55 25.25 33.29
C ASP A 427 12.03 26.37 32.36
N MET A 428 13.10 26.10 31.60
CA MET A 428 13.59 27.04 30.59
C MET A 428 13.01 26.67 29.23
N ASN A 429 12.28 27.61 28.64
CA ASN A 429 11.57 27.42 27.38
C ASN A 429 12.42 27.87 26.19
N LEU A 430 12.33 27.15 25.07
CA LEU A 430 12.99 27.56 23.83
C LEU A 430 12.28 28.79 23.26
N ILE A 431 12.98 29.93 23.25
CA ILE A 431 12.42 31.21 22.79
C ILE A 431 12.96 31.63 21.43
N HIS A 432 14.12 31.11 21.01
CA HIS A 432 14.70 31.37 19.71
C HIS A 432 15.67 30.27 19.30
N SER A 433 15.73 29.95 18.02
CA SER A 433 16.77 29.15 17.40
C SER A 433 17.03 29.64 15.99
N SER A 434 18.29 29.52 15.53
CA SER A 434 18.64 29.69 14.12
C SER A 434 18.54 28.39 13.32
N LYS A 435 18.20 27.26 13.96
CA LYS A 435 18.03 25.96 13.30
C LYS A 435 16.78 25.95 12.44
N THR A 436 16.91 25.51 11.20
CA THR A 436 15.78 25.38 10.28
C THR A 436 14.72 24.42 10.85
N GLY A 437 13.45 24.87 10.88
CA GLY A 437 12.32 24.09 11.38
C GLY A 437 12.04 24.22 12.89
N GLU A 438 12.87 24.98 13.62
CA GLU A 438 12.69 25.28 15.03
C GLU A 438 12.07 26.67 15.26
N VAL A 439 11.77 27.02 16.51
CA VAL A 439 11.19 28.32 16.88
C VAL A 439 12.13 29.47 16.50
N TYR A 440 11.75 30.30 15.53
CA TYR A 440 12.53 31.45 15.09
C TYR A 440 11.92 32.77 15.57
N SER A 441 12.64 33.48 16.45
CA SER A 441 12.22 34.77 17.01
C SER A 441 13.40 35.75 17.11
N PRO A 442 13.74 36.52 16.07
CA PRO A 442 14.96 37.33 16.06
C PRO A 442 14.94 38.47 17.10
N ASP A 443 13.76 38.85 17.57
CA ASP A 443 13.46 39.84 18.59
C ASP A 443 13.49 39.28 20.04
N TRP A 444 13.95 38.04 20.24
CA TRP A 444 13.85 37.34 21.53
C TRP A 444 14.46 38.10 22.73
N ARG A 445 15.49 38.94 22.50
CA ARG A 445 16.08 39.79 23.55
C ARG A 445 15.06 40.74 24.17
N SER A 446 14.14 41.28 23.37
CA SER A 446 13.05 42.12 23.88
C SER A 446 12.07 41.31 24.73
N LYS A 447 11.90 40.01 24.46
CA LYS A 447 10.95 39.13 25.18
C LYS A 447 11.43 38.74 26.58
N ILE A 448 12.75 38.78 26.80
CA ILE A 448 13.35 38.51 28.10
C ILE A 448 13.68 39.78 28.89
N SER A 449 13.49 40.96 28.31
CA SER A 449 13.61 42.24 29.02
C SER A 449 12.63 42.29 30.19
N LYS A 450 13.07 42.81 31.35
CA LYS A 450 12.21 43.09 32.50
C LYS A 450 11.46 44.43 32.37
N PHE A 451 11.86 45.27 31.41
CA PHE A 451 11.33 46.61 31.17
C PHE A 451 10.77 46.76 29.76
#